data_AF-A0A554MFM0-F1
#
_entry.id   AF-A0A554MFM0-F1
#
_cell.length_a   1.000
_cell.length_b   1.000
_cell.length_c   1.000
_cell.angle_alpha   90.00
_cell.angle_beta   90.00
_cell.angle_gamma   90.00
#
_symmetry.space_group_name_H-M   'P 1'
#
loop_
_entity.id
_entity.type
_entity.pdbx_description
1 polymer ?
#
loop_
_entity_poly.entity_id
_entity_poly.type
_entity_poly.pdbx_seq_one_letter_code
_entity_poly.pdbx_strand_id
1 'polypeptide(L)'
;MKQILFISLLFTLIAFLQASFFPHFPVFGVVPNILVLFFVFFLVLYRSDSVMWFFPAVVSGLVLDMYSSAFIGFWPVLLLSFGFLVQMVKERYAFIR
;
A
#
# COMPACT_ATOMS: atom_id res chain seq x y z
N MET A 1 8.57 -6.16 -15.59
CA MET A 1 7.12 -6.04 -15.87
C MET A 1 6.30 -7.16 -15.25
N LYS A 2 6.61 -8.45 -15.48
CA LYS A 2 5.89 -9.58 -14.87
C LYS A 2 5.77 -9.49 -13.32
N GLN A 3 6.85 -9.11 -12.65
CA GLN A 3 6.87 -8.91 -11.19
C GLN A 3 5.92 -7.80 -10.73
N ILE A 4 5.91 -6.65 -11.41
CA ILE A 4 5.02 -5.53 -11.08
C ILE A 4 3.56 -5.97 -11.22
N LEU A 5 3.22 -6.66 -12.30
CA LEU A 5 1.88 -7.21 -12.51
C LEU A 5 1.47 -8.16 -11.39
N PHE A 6 2.35 -9.09 -11.02
CA PHE A 6 2.09 -10.04 -9.94
C PHE A 6 1.90 -9.34 -8.58
N ILE A 7 2.76 -8.36 -8.26
CA ILE A 7 2.68 -7.59 -7.02
C ILE A 7 1.40 -6.74 -7.00
N SER A 8 1.05 -6.05 -8.09
CA SER A 8 -0.18 -5.29 -8.18
C SER A 8 -1.41 -6.19 -8.00
N LEU A 9 -1.42 -7.38 -8.60
CA LEU A 9 -2.51 -8.34 -8.43
C LEU A 9 -2.64 -8.81 -6.97
N LEU A 10 -1.51 -9.08 -6.31
CA LEU A 10 -1.49 -9.45 -4.90
C LEU A 10 -2.06 -8.33 -4.01
N PHE A 11 -1.63 -7.09 -4.23
CA PHE A 11 -2.15 -5.93 -3.49
C PHE A 11 -3.64 -5.69 -3.74
N THR A 12 -4.11 -5.89 -4.98
CA THR A 12 -5.55 -5.87 -5.28
C THR A 12 -6.30 -6.94 -4.51
N LEU A 13 -5.82 -8.19 -4.48
CA LEU A 13 -6.44 -9.26 -3.69
C LEU A 13 -6.55 -8.88 -2.20
N ILE A 14 -5.49 -8.31 -1.64
CA ILE A 14 -5.47 -7.83 -0.26
C ILE A 14 -6.49 -6.69 -0.05
N ALA A 15 -6.60 -5.75 -1.01
CA ALA A 15 -7.59 -4.67 -0.97
C ALA A 15 -9.02 -5.24 -0.93
N PHE A 16 -9.30 -6.24 -1.77
CA PHE A 16 -10.58 -6.95 -1.78
C PHE A 16 -10.86 -7.66 -0.46
N LEU A 17 -9.87 -8.36 0.11
CA LEU A 17 -10.02 -8.99 1.43
C LEU A 17 -10.29 -7.94 2.53
N GLN A 18 -9.56 -6.83 2.51
CA GLN A 18 -9.72 -5.71 3.44
C GLN A 18 -11.11 -5.09 3.34
N ALA A 19 -11.68 -4.95 2.14
CA ALA A 19 -13.00 -4.39 1.94
C ALA A 19 -14.12 -5.35 2.33
N SER A 20 -13.99 -6.64 1.99
CA SER A 20 -15.07 -7.62 2.11
C SER A 20 -15.12 -8.34 3.46
N PHE A 21 -13.98 -8.57 4.12
CA PHE A 21 -13.91 -9.42 5.32
C PHE A 21 -13.52 -8.67 6.58
N PHE A 22 -12.48 -7.82 6.50
CA PHE A 22 -11.91 -7.17 7.69
C PHE A 22 -12.83 -6.19 8.45
N PRO A 23 -13.84 -5.53 7.85
CA PRO A 23 -14.78 -4.73 8.62
C PRO A 23 -15.57 -5.55 9.64
N HIS A 24 -15.67 -6.88 9.46
CA HIS A 24 -16.34 -7.80 10.37
C HIS A 24 -15.46 -8.26 11.55
N PHE A 25 -14.17 -7.92 11.56
CA PHE A 25 -13.22 -8.30 12.60
C PHE A 25 -12.55 -7.09 13.26
N PRO A 26 -13.31 -6.22 13.94
CA PRO A 26 -12.73 -5.09 14.65
C PRO A 26 -11.88 -5.58 15.84
N VAL A 27 -10.69 -5.03 15.98
CA VAL A 27 -9.77 -5.27 17.11
C VAL A 27 -9.84 -4.06 18.03
N PHE A 28 -10.31 -4.25 19.27
CA PHE A 28 -10.58 -3.15 20.22
C PHE A 28 -11.48 -2.03 19.64
N GLY A 29 -12.44 -2.39 18.78
CA GLY A 29 -13.36 -1.43 18.16
C GLY A 29 -12.77 -0.66 16.96
N VAL A 30 -11.54 -0.95 16.55
CA VAL A 30 -10.89 -0.37 15.36
C VAL A 30 -10.70 -1.45 14.30
N VAL A 31 -10.95 -1.13 13.03
CA VAL A 31 -10.66 -2.02 11.90
C VAL A 31 -9.26 -1.68 11.37
N PRO A 32 -8.25 -2.54 11.57
CA PRO A 32 -6.92 -2.28 11.05
C PRO A 32 -6.94 -2.32 9.52
N ASN A 33 -6.24 -1.41 8.86
CA ASN A 33 -6.06 -1.47 7.42
C ASN A 33 -4.85 -2.34 7.07
N ILE A 34 -5.11 -3.62 6.75
CA ILE A 34 -4.06 -4.60 6.47
C ILE A 34 -3.35 -4.29 5.17
N LEU A 35 -4.04 -3.69 4.20
CA LEU A 35 -3.38 -3.25 2.97
C LEU A 35 -2.30 -2.22 3.27
N VAL A 36 -2.58 -1.24 4.12
CA VAL A 36 -1.58 -0.24 4.54
C VAL A 36 -0.42 -0.92 5.26
N LEU A 37 -0.69 -1.83 6.20
CA LEU A 37 0.37 -2.57 6.89
C LEU A 37 1.25 -3.34 5.90
N PHE A 38 0.63 -4.10 4.99
CA PHE A 38 1.33 -4.88 3.99
C PHE A 38 2.13 -4.00 3.02
N PHE A 39 1.60 -2.83 2.69
CA PHE A 39 2.28 -1.82 1.87
C PHE A 39 3.53 -1.28 2.57
N VAL A 40 3.45 -0.97 3.86
CA VAL A 40 4.61 -0.54 4.65
C VAL A 40 5.67 -1.64 4.72
N PHE A 41 5.29 -2.88 5.02
CA PHE A 41 6.23 -4.02 5.01
C PHE A 41 6.88 -4.20 3.64
N PHE A 42 6.09 -4.12 2.57
CA PHE A 42 6.60 -4.19 1.21
C PHE A 42 7.62 -3.08 0.94
N LEU A 43 7.29 -1.82 1.27
CA LEU A 43 8.21 -0.70 1.11
C LEU A 43 9.50 -0.88 1.90
N VAL A 44 9.46 -1.41 3.12
CA VAL A 44 10.64 -1.63 3.97
C VAL A 44 11.53 -2.75 3.41
N LEU A 45 10.95 -3.85 2.93
CA LEU A 45 11.70 -5.00 2.42
C LEU A 45 12.26 -4.76 1.02
N TYR A 46 11.58 -4.00 0.17
CA TYR A 46 12.03 -3.76 -1.20
C TYR A 46 13.15 -2.73 -1.30
N ARG A 47 14.02 -2.90 -2.30
CA ARG A 47 15.17 -2.02 -2.54
C ARG A 47 14.72 -0.60 -2.91
N SER A 48 15.39 0.41 -2.34
CA SER A 48 15.02 1.82 -2.47
C SER A 48 14.98 2.32 -3.92
N ASP A 49 15.87 1.82 -4.77
CA ASP A 49 16.09 2.33 -6.14
C ASP A 49 14.98 1.94 -7.14
N SER A 50 13.90 1.31 -6.67
CA SER A 50 12.89 0.70 -7.53
C SER A 50 11.56 1.42 -7.48
N VAL A 51 11.02 1.80 -8.66
CA VAL A 51 9.66 2.34 -8.84
C VAL A 51 8.59 1.24 -8.71
N MET A 52 8.95 0.04 -8.25
CA MET A 52 8.06 -1.12 -8.15
C MET A 52 6.90 -0.95 -7.16
N TRP A 53 6.98 -0.02 -6.21
CA TRP A 53 5.90 0.28 -5.27
C TRP A 53 4.84 1.22 -5.82
N PHE A 54 5.15 1.99 -6.88
CA PHE A 54 4.26 3.02 -7.42
C PHE A 54 2.98 2.41 -8.00
N PHE A 55 3.11 1.42 -8.90
CA PHE A 55 1.96 0.78 -9.54
C PHE A 55 1.04 0.06 -8.55
N PRO A 56 1.54 -0.76 -7.62
CA PRO A 56 0.72 -1.36 -6.57
C PRO A 56 0.00 -0.32 -5.71
N ALA A 57 0.66 0.80 -5.35
CA ALA A 57 0.03 1.87 -4.56
C ALA A 57 -1.17 2.48 -5.28
N VAL A 58 -1.02 2.80 -6.57
CA VAL A 58 -2.10 3.39 -7.37
C VAL A 58 -3.25 2.40 -7.54
N VAL A 59 -2.97 1.19 -8.02
CA VAL A 59 -4.01 0.21 -8.35
C VAL A 59 -4.78 -0.20 -7.10
N SER A 60 -4.07 -0.56 -6.02
CA SER A 60 -4.71 -1.02 -4.80
C SER A 60 -5.38 0.11 -4.00
N GLY A 61 -4.85 1.33 -4.10
CA GLY A 61 -5.52 2.52 -3.58
C GLY A 61 -6.84 2.79 -4.29
N LEU A 62 -6.89 2.70 -5.62
CA LEU A 62 -8.12 2.91 -6.38
C LEU A 62 -9.17 1.84 -6.03
N VAL A 63 -8.73 0.59 -5.85
CA VAL A 63 -9.62 -0.48 -5.39
C VAL A 63 -10.16 -0.16 -3.99
N LEU A 64 -9.33 0.31 -3.06
CA LEU A 64 -9.79 0.74 -1.75
C LEU A 64 -10.78 1.90 -1.80
N ASP A 65 -10.56 2.89 -2.67
CA ASP A 65 -11.49 4.01 -2.84
C ASP A 65 -12.88 3.51 -3.24
N MET A 66 -12.97 2.51 -4.12
CA MET A 66 -14.26 1.92 -4.57
C MET A 66 -15.08 1.30 -3.43
N TYR A 67 -14.43 0.83 -2.37
CA TYR A 67 -15.08 0.20 -1.23
C TYR A 67 -15.11 1.08 0.03
N SER A 68 -14.47 2.24 -0.02
CA SER A 68 -14.47 3.21 1.07
C SER A 68 -15.52 4.29 0.83
N SER A 69 -15.95 4.96 1.89
CA SER A 69 -16.78 6.17 1.78
C SER A 69 -15.97 7.43 1.43
N ALA A 70 -14.67 7.29 1.15
CA ALA A 70 -13.80 8.40 0.78
C ALA A 70 -13.98 8.81 -0.69
N PHE A 71 -13.44 9.97 -1.06
CA PHE A 71 -13.43 10.41 -2.45
C PHE A 71 -12.41 9.60 -3.27
N ILE A 72 -12.69 9.44 -4.57
CA ILE A 72 -11.78 8.76 -5.51
C ILE A 72 -10.45 9.51 -5.57
N GLY A 73 -9.35 8.80 -5.32
CA GLY A 73 -8.00 9.32 -5.26
C GLY A 73 -7.45 9.49 -3.84
N PHE A 74 -8.27 9.35 -2.80
CA PHE A 74 -7.81 9.49 -1.42
C PHE A 74 -6.74 8.44 -1.06
N TRP A 75 -7.05 7.16 -1.19
CA TRP A 75 -6.13 6.08 -0.85
C TRP A 75 -4.87 6.04 -1.75
N PRO A 76 -4.95 6.19 -3.09
CA PRO A 76 -3.78 6.29 -3.95
C PRO A 76 -2.83 7.39 -3.52
N VAL A 77 -3.34 8.61 -3.28
CA VAL A 77 -2.51 9.75 -2.87
C VAL A 77 -1.85 9.48 -1.53
N LEU A 78 -2.58 8.90 -0.57
CA LEU A 78 -2.05 8.55 0.74
C LEU A 78 -0.93 7.51 0.65
N LEU A 79 -1.16 6.40 -0.07
CA LEU A 79 -0.16 5.35 -0.27
C LEU A 79 1.07 5.87 -1.02
N LEU A 80 0.86 6.68 -2.06
CA LEU A 80 1.97 7.29 -2.81
C LEU A 80 2.80 8.23 -1.95
N SER A 81 2.14 9.11 -1.18
CA SER A 81 2.81 10.01 -0.24
C SER A 81 3.63 9.24 0.78
N PHE A 82 3.08 8.14 1.31
CA PHE A 82 3.78 7.29 2.25
C PHE A 82 4.98 6.57 1.61
N GLY A 83 4.82 6.07 0.39
CA GLY A 83 5.89 5.45 -0.39
C GLY A 83 7.06 6.41 -0.63
N PHE A 84 6.76 7.64 -1.03
CA PHE A 84 7.76 8.70 -1.17
C PHE A 84 8.48 9.00 0.14
N LEU A 85 7.75 9.17 1.25
CA LEU A 85 8.37 9.42 2.56
C LEU A 85 9.32 8.29 2.97
N VAL A 86 8.91 7.03 2.79
CA VAL A 86 9.77 5.87 3.12
C VAL A 86 11.00 5.83 2.21
N GLN A 87 10.88 6.12 0.92
CA GLN A 87 12.03 6.20 0.03
C GLN A 87 12.99 7.33 0.42
N MET A 88 12.49 8.53 0.72
CA MET A 88 13.33 9.65 1.16
C MET A 88 14.10 9.30 2.44
N VAL A 89 13.44 8.64 3.39
CA VAL A 89 14.09 8.13 4.61
C VAL A 89 15.15 7.10 4.24
N LYS A 90 14.82 6.11 3.41
CA LYS A 90 15.77 5.07 2.99
C LYS A 90 16.99 5.64 2.29
N GLU A 91 16.85 6.55 1.34
CA GLU A 91 17.97 7.18 0.65
C GLU A 91 18.87 7.95 1.62
N ARG A 92 18.28 8.68 2.56
CA ARG A 92 19.03 9.46 3.54
C ARG A 92 19.79 8.60 4.55
N TYR A 93 19.22 7.49 5.00
CA TYR A 93 19.85 6.60 5.98
C TYR A 93 20.73 5.51 5.34
N ALA A 94 20.45 5.11 4.10
CA ALA A 94 21.31 4.18 3.34
C ALA A 94 22.66 4.80 2.96
N PHE A 95 22.76 6.14 2.91
CA PHE A 95 24.03 6.85 2.70
C PHE A 95 25.01 6.79 3.89
N ILE A 96 24.59 6.26 5.05
CA ILE A 96 25.47 6.11 6.25
C ILE A 96 26.10 4.69 6.31
N ARG A 97 26.08 3.93 5.21
CA ARG A 97 26.76 2.63 5.12
C ARG A 97 27.75 2.56 3.98
#